data_AF-A0A1H4Q7G4-F1
#
_entry.id   AF-A0A1H4Q7G4-F1
#
_cell.length_a   1.000
_cell.length_b   1.000
_cell.length_c   1.000
_cell.angle_alpha   90.00
_cell.angle_beta   90.00
_cell.angle_gamma   90.00
#
_symmetry.space_group_name_H-M   'P 1'
#
loop_
_entity.id
_entity.type
_entity.pdbx_description
1 polymer ?
#
loop_
_entity_poly.entity_id
_entity_poly.type
_entity_poly.pdbx_seq_one_letter_code
_entity_poly.pdbx_strand_id
1 'polypeptide(L)'
;MQCPECEQGVVTKVQVRATQEILHLCQGCESLWLAAGDIGTEPFNSFTSYMEELGLPPLWSSLYVLEPEKITSPQAGKYLRSVGSMEAKRR
;
A
#
# COMPACT_ATOMS: atom_id res chain seq x y z
N MET A 1 7.75 -2.38 -11.23
CA MET A 1 9.08 -1.70 -11.31
C MET A 1 10.01 -2.32 -10.26
N GLN A 2 11.31 -2.51 -10.55
CA GLN A 2 12.27 -2.93 -9.52
C GLN A 2 12.62 -1.73 -8.61
N CYS A 3 12.79 -1.97 -7.33
CA CYS A 3 13.06 -0.93 -6.35
C CYS A 3 14.50 -0.42 -6.51
N PRO A 4 14.72 0.88 -6.71
CA PRO A 4 16.07 1.44 -6.86
C PRO A 4 16.82 1.57 -5.52
N GLU A 5 16.12 1.59 -4.38
CA GLU A 5 16.73 1.66 -3.03
C GLU A 5 17.37 0.34 -2.61
N CYS A 6 16.63 -0.76 -2.76
CA CYS A 6 17.10 -2.07 -2.30
C CYS A 6 17.54 -3.01 -3.43
N GLU A 7 17.30 -2.62 -4.68
CA GLU A 7 17.62 -3.36 -5.92
C GLU A 7 17.08 -4.80 -5.97
N GLN A 8 16.30 -5.24 -4.97
CA GLN A 8 15.82 -6.61 -4.81
C GLN A 8 14.30 -6.66 -4.69
N GLY A 9 13.69 -5.61 -4.17
CA GLY A 9 12.24 -5.49 -4.01
C GLY A 9 11.54 -5.03 -5.30
N VAL A 10 10.23 -5.21 -5.33
CA VAL A 10 9.35 -4.70 -6.40
C VAL A 10 8.53 -3.54 -5.84
N VAL A 11 8.52 -2.43 -6.56
CA VAL A 11 7.64 -1.29 -6.29
C VAL A 11 6.28 -1.59 -6.89
N THR A 12 5.27 -1.62 -6.02
CA THR A 12 3.88 -1.84 -6.37
C THR A 12 3.08 -0.58 -6.11
N LYS A 13 2.09 -0.34 -6.96
CA LYS A 13 1.16 0.76 -6.78
C LYS A 13 0.09 0.37 -5.76
N VAL A 14 0.00 1.14 -4.69
CA VAL A 14 -0.97 0.96 -3.61
C VAL A 14 -1.81 2.22 -3.45
N GLN A 15 -2.99 2.07 -2.87
CA GLN A 15 -3.88 3.16 -2.53
C GLN A 15 -4.28 3.04 -1.07
N VAL A 16 -4.12 4.10 -0.29
CA VAL A 16 -4.49 4.09 1.13
C VAL A 16 -6.00 4.06 1.25
N ARG A 17 -6.55 3.14 2.04
CA ARG A 17 -8.01 3.01 2.19
C ARG A 17 -8.65 4.24 2.86
N ALA A 18 -7.94 4.82 3.82
CA ALA A 18 -8.43 5.93 4.62
C ALA A 18 -8.44 7.27 3.85
N THR A 19 -7.36 7.59 3.14
CA THR A 19 -7.21 8.86 2.40
C THR A 19 -7.53 8.73 0.93
N GLN A 20 -7.67 7.50 0.41
CA GLN A 20 -7.79 7.19 -1.03
C GLN A 20 -6.58 7.66 -1.86
N GLU A 21 -5.47 7.97 -1.21
CA GLU A 21 -4.27 8.49 -1.85
C GLU A 21 -3.48 7.37 -2.52
N ILE A 22 -3.02 7.61 -3.74
CA ILE A 22 -2.27 6.63 -4.53
C ILE A 22 -0.79 6.83 -4.26
N LEU A 23 -0.12 5.75 -3.86
CA LEU A 23 1.27 5.73 -3.45
C LEU A 23 1.97 4.56 -4.12
N HIS A 24 3.30 4.61 -4.14
CA HIS A 24 4.14 3.53 -4.64
C HIS A 24 4.92 2.99 -3.45
N LEU A 25 4.81 1.69 -3.22
CA LEU A 25 5.40 1.04 -2.06
C LEU A 25 6.27 -0.12 -2.51
N CYS A 26 7.50 -0.19 -1.99
CA CYS A 26 8.34 -1.37 -2.19
C CYS A 26 7.93 -2.50 -1.23
N GLN A 27 7.71 -3.71 -1.77
CA GLN A 27 7.43 -4.91 -0.95
C GLN A 27 8.62 -5.43 -0.15
N GLY A 28 9.85 -5.04 -0.51
CA GLY A 28 11.07 -5.54 0.13
C GLY A 28 11.61 -4.63 1.23
N CYS A 29 11.68 -3.32 0.96
CA CYS A 29 12.28 -2.33 1.86
C CYS A 29 11.28 -1.32 2.43
N GLU A 30 9.99 -1.45 2.10
CA GLU A 30 8.92 -0.61 2.65
C GLU A 30 9.09 0.91 2.39
N SER A 31 9.98 1.27 1.46
CA SER A 31 10.13 2.64 0.96
C SER A 31 8.87 3.08 0.21
N LEU A 32 8.45 4.32 0.46
CA LEU A 32 7.21 4.90 -0.06
C LEU A 32 7.52 6.12 -0.95
N TRP A 33 6.82 6.21 -2.08
CA TRP A 33 6.90 7.34 -3.01
C TRP A 33 5.50 7.83 -3.38
N LEU A 34 5.33 9.16 -3.38
CA LEU A 34 4.05 9.78 -3.74
C LEU A 34 3.79 9.71 -5.24
N ALA A 35 4.81 9.92 -6.07
CA ALA A 35 4.70 9.83 -7.52
C ALA A 35 5.70 8.86 -8.13
N ALA A 36 5.34 8.32 -9.30
CA ALA A 36 6.21 7.41 -10.04
C ALA A 36 7.53 8.07 -10.51
N GLY A 37 7.54 9.40 -10.65
CA GLY A 37 8.73 10.16 -11.04
C GLY A 37 9.76 10.31 -9.93
N ASP A 38 9.36 10.20 -8.66
CA ASP A 38 10.28 10.27 -7.52
C ASP A 38 10.96 8.92 -7.24
N ILE A 39 10.44 7.84 -7.82
CA ILE A 39 10.99 6.49 -7.67
C ILE A 39 12.42 6.47 -8.21
N GLY A 40 13.39 6.33 -7.31
CA GLY A 40 14.82 6.25 -7.64
C GLY A 40 15.60 7.55 -7.55
N THR A 41 14.94 8.64 -7.15
CA THR A 41 15.65 9.85 -6.72
C THR A 41 15.83 9.83 -5.21
N GLU A 42 14.72 9.86 -4.46
CA GLU A 42 14.73 9.83 -3.00
C GLU A 42 13.42 9.21 -2.49
N PRO A 43 13.45 8.29 -1.51
CA PRO A 43 12.23 7.84 -0.85
C PRO A 43 11.59 9.01 -0.10
N PHE A 44 10.29 9.24 -0.31
CA PHE A 44 9.57 10.31 0.40
C PHE A 44 9.53 10.03 1.90
N ASN A 45 9.18 8.79 2.26
CA ASN A 45 9.15 8.34 3.64
C ASN A 45 9.16 6.80 3.70
N SER A 46 9.29 6.25 4.91
CA SER A 46 9.01 4.85 5.17
C SER A 46 7.50 4.65 5.31
N PHE A 47 6.97 3.56 4.76
CA PHE A 47 5.56 3.18 4.91
C PHE A 47 5.08 3.23 6.35
N THR A 48 5.88 2.68 7.27
CA THR A 48 5.58 2.65 8.70
C THR A 48 5.36 4.05 9.25
N SER A 49 6.31 4.96 9.02
CA SER A 49 6.22 6.34 9.50
C SER A 49 5.07 7.11 8.88
N TYR A 50 4.82 6.95 7.58
CA TYR A 50 3.68 7.58 6.92
C TYR A 50 2.34 7.08 7.48
N MET A 51 2.21 5.77 7.74
CA MET A 51 1.00 5.22 8.35
C MET A 51 0.82 5.67 9.80
N GLU A 52 1.90 5.70 10.59
CA GLU A 52 1.86 6.22 11.96
C GLU A 52 1.45 7.70 12.00
N GLU A 53 1.93 8.52 11.07
CA GLU A 53 1.55 9.92 10.94
C GLU A 53 0.07 10.08 10.59
N LEU A 54 -0.47 9.19 9.76
CA LEU A 54 -1.91 9.12 9.48
C LEU A 54 -2.73 8.54 10.66
N GLY A 55 -2.07 8.07 11.73
CA GLY A 55 -2.72 7.38 12.84
C GLY A 55 -3.30 6.01 12.45
N LEU A 56 -2.79 5.43 11.36
CA LEU A 56 -3.21 4.14 10.83
C LEU A 56 -2.20 3.05 11.20
N PRO A 57 -2.66 1.82 11.43
CA PRO A 57 -1.73 0.73 11.70
C PRO A 57 -0.93 0.41 10.44
N PRO A 58 0.42 0.28 10.50
CA PRO A 58 1.32 0.04 9.37
C PRO A 58 1.14 -1.36 8.78
N LEU A 59 -0.01 -1.58 8.16
CA LEU A 59 -0.50 -2.87 7.71
C LEU A 59 -0.91 -2.80 6.25
N TRP A 60 -0.48 -3.79 5.47
CA TRP A 60 -0.90 -3.98 4.09
C TRP A 60 -2.43 -4.11 3.93
N SER A 61 -3.13 -4.58 4.97
CA SER A 61 -4.61 -4.64 5.02
C SER A 61 -5.29 -3.28 4.91
N SER A 62 -4.58 -2.21 5.28
CA SER A 62 -5.07 -0.82 5.20
C SER A 62 -4.83 -0.18 3.83
N LEU A 63 -4.23 -0.93 2.90
CA LEU A 63 -3.96 -0.51 1.53
C LEU A 63 -4.84 -1.29 0.53
N TYR A 64 -5.02 -0.72 -0.65
CA TYR A 64 -5.53 -1.37 -1.86
C TYR A 64 -4.39 -1.47 -2.86
N VAL A 65 -4.00 -2.68 -3.24
CA VAL A 65 -2.99 -2.89 -4.29
C VAL A 65 -3.68 -2.70 -5.64
N LEU A 66 -3.31 -1.65 -6.38
CA LEU A 66 -3.94 -1.29 -7.64
C LEU A 66 -3.32 -2.03 -8.83
N GLU A 67 -2.02 -2.31 -8.79
CA GLU A 67 -1.32 -3.01 -9.87
C GLU A 67 -0.56 -4.22 -9.31
N PRO A 68 -1.20 -5.40 -9.31
CA PRO A 68 -0.52 -6.65 -9.09
C PRO A 68 0.13 -7.07 -10.41
N GLU A 69 1.23 -6.46 -10.81
CA GLU A 69 2.02 -7.04 -11.90
C GLU A 69 2.69 -8.33 -11.40
N LYS A 70 1.96 -9.43 -11.61
CA LYS A 70 2.33 -10.83 -11.42
C LYS A 70 2.34 -11.34 -9.97
N ILE A 71 1.16 -11.34 -9.34
CA ILE A 71 0.90 -12.35 -8.31
C ILE A 71 0.51 -13.64 -9.04
N THR A 72 1.48 -14.47 -9.44
CA THR A 72 1.21 -15.88 -9.72
C THR A 72 1.03 -16.63 -8.41
N SER A 73 0.00 -16.29 -7.64
CA SER A 73 -0.40 -17.09 -6.49
C SER A 73 -1.88 -16.86 -6.15
N PRO A 74 -2.70 -17.92 -6.01
CA PRO A 74 -4.17 -17.85 -5.91
C PRO A 74 -4.74 -17.20 -4.64
N GLN A 75 -3.98 -16.39 -3.89
CA GLN A 75 -4.40 -15.82 -2.61
C GLN A 75 -5.20 -14.50 -2.70
N ALA A 76 -5.39 -13.93 -3.89
CA ALA A 76 -6.20 -12.72 -4.08
C ALA A 76 -7.72 -12.93 -3.99
N GLY A 77 -8.20 -14.15 -3.70
CA GLY A 77 -9.62 -14.48 -3.65
C GLY A 77 -10.36 -14.14 -2.35
N LYS A 78 -9.70 -13.63 -1.30
CA LYS A 78 -10.33 -13.45 0.03
C LYS A 78 -10.61 -12.01 0.47
N TYR A 79 -10.10 -10.98 -0.21
CA TYR A 79 -10.20 -9.60 0.28
C TYR A 79 -11.45 -8.82 -0.15
N LEU A 80 -12.34 -9.41 -0.96
CA LEU A 80 -13.53 -8.73 -1.52
C LEU A 80 -14.86 -9.01 -0.78
N ARG A 81 -14.85 -9.67 0.39
CA ARG A 81 -16.12 -10.12 1.03
C ARG A 81 -16.44 -9.59 2.43
N SER A 82 -15.65 -8.69 3.04
CA SER A 82 -15.91 -8.26 4.43
C SER A 82 -16.33 -6.80 4.62
N VAL A 83 -16.59 -6.03 3.56
CA VAL A 83 -17.23 -4.70 3.70
C VAL A 83 -18.73 -4.83 3.49
N GLY A 84 -19.41 -5.26 4.55
CA GLY A 84 -20.85 -5.29 4.62
C GLY A 84 -21.30 -5.75 6.00
N SER A 85 -21.99 -4.85 6.72
CA SER A 85 -22.44 -4.93 8.13
C SER A 85 -21.38 -4.34 9.09
N MET A 86 -21.59 -3.23 9.80
CA MET A 86 -22.82 -2.55 10.21
C MET A 86 -22.52 -1.07 10.43
N GLU A 87 -23.10 -0.20 9.61
CA GLU A 87 -23.44 1.15 10.05
C GLU A 87 -24.71 1.10 10.90
N ALA A 88 -24.70 1.90 11.96
CA ALA A 88 -25.84 2.63 12.52
C ALA A 88 -27.06 1.83 13.07
N LYS A 89 -27.31 1.97 14.39
CA LYS A 89 -28.38 2.83 14.96
C LYS A 89 -29.05 2.22 16.22
N ARG A 90 -29.27 3.12 17.19
CA ARG A 90 -30.22 3.14 18.34
C ARG A 90 -29.54 2.78 19.66
N ARG A 91 -29.23 3.80 20.49
CA ARG A 91 -30.12 4.55 21.40
C ARG A 91 -30.56 3.67 22.56
#